data_AF-A0AAJ2C685-F1
#
_entry.id   AF-A0AAJ2C685-F1
#
_cell.length_a   1.000
_cell.length_b   1.000
_cell.length_c   1.000
_cell.angle_alpha   90.00
_cell.angle_beta   90.00
_cell.angle_gamma   90.00
#
_symmetry.space_group_name_H-M   'P 1'
#
loop_
_entity.id
_entity.type
_entity.pdbx_description
1 polymer ?
#
loop_
_entity_poly.entity_id
_entity_poly.type
_entity_poly.pdbx_seq_one_letter_code
_entity_poly.pdbx_strand_id
1 'polypeptide(L)'
;MLAIELLRTKYYSDADIAGNLAIVKNIRNKFGTLINEECSSGNGNLEPYLLESLYAIESKGDPNAVNGSTYGLGQLDTATASNIPFWLKKRAKIMTSSQEDKIKKLFGSALADCLLNLKYDNAPSKCSGNAPSINLVTRAMLLNPEKNIALSAMYMDYLIDKYSFGGTSVTPPTGVRLDKLIVHYNAGQGNAAKVPQGLTPTDTTNWVKQKLSITTSDYILKFIGKNGFVDILNR
;
A
#
# COMPACT_ATOMS: atom_id res chain seq x y z
N MET A 1 10.60 -11.72 9.09
CA MET A 1 10.73 -11.79 7.63
C MET A 1 9.53 -12.49 7.05
N LEU A 2 8.74 -11.76 6.27
CA LEU A 2 7.59 -12.32 5.57
C LEU A 2 8.06 -13.37 4.56
N ALA A 3 7.38 -14.52 4.51
CA ALA A 3 7.62 -15.51 3.48
C ALA A 3 7.03 -15.02 2.14
N ILE A 4 7.87 -14.42 1.29
CA ILE A 4 7.51 -13.86 -0.02
C ILE A 4 8.09 -14.73 -1.14
N GLU A 5 7.26 -15.10 -2.11
CA GLU A 5 7.71 -15.77 -3.33
C GLU A 5 8.16 -14.75 -4.38
N LEU A 6 9.45 -14.78 -4.74
CA LEU A 6 10.01 -13.98 -5.84
C LEU A 6 9.81 -14.68 -7.19
N LEU A 7 9.45 -13.91 -8.21
CA LEU A 7 9.27 -14.42 -9.57
C LEU A 7 10.61 -14.47 -10.31
N ARG A 8 10.81 -15.50 -11.13
CA ARG A 8 12.04 -15.61 -11.96
C ARG A 8 12.04 -14.66 -13.15
N THR A 9 10.86 -14.21 -13.58
CA THR A 9 10.66 -13.28 -14.68
C THR A 9 11.17 -11.89 -14.30
N LYS A 10 11.92 -11.25 -15.22
CA LYS A 10 12.47 -9.91 -15.05
C LYS A 10 11.55 -8.86 -15.70
N TYR A 11 11.37 -7.73 -15.02
CA TYR A 11 11.02 -6.46 -15.67
C TYR A 11 12.26 -5.59 -15.85
N TYR A 12 13.05 -5.45 -14.78
CA TYR A 12 14.31 -4.72 -14.80
C TYR A 12 15.46 -5.61 -15.27
N SER A 13 16.33 -5.04 -16.09
CA SER A 13 17.60 -5.65 -16.50
C SER A 13 18.62 -5.62 -15.37
N ASP A 14 19.76 -6.30 -15.54
CA ASP A 14 20.83 -6.26 -14.55
C ASP A 14 21.50 -4.87 -14.48
N ALA A 15 21.47 -4.11 -15.58
CA ALA A 15 22.01 -2.74 -15.62
C ALA A 15 21.17 -1.74 -14.80
N ASP A 16 19.88 -2.01 -14.59
CA ASP A 16 18.97 -1.12 -13.86
C ASP A 16 19.17 -1.17 -12.33
N ILE A 17 19.82 -2.23 -11.83
CA ILE A 17 19.93 -2.51 -10.39
C ILE A 17 20.55 -1.34 -9.63
N ALA A 18 21.68 -0.82 -10.12
CA ALA A 18 22.39 0.27 -9.44
C ALA A 18 21.54 1.56 -9.37
N GLY A 19 20.82 1.87 -10.45
CA GLY A 19 19.90 3.01 -10.50
C GLY A 19 18.73 2.84 -9.53
N ASN A 20 18.12 1.65 -9.50
CA ASN A 20 17.01 1.36 -8.60
C ASN A 20 17.43 1.39 -7.12
N LEU A 21 18.61 0.88 -6.78
CA LEU A 21 19.17 1.00 -5.43
C LEU A 21 19.42 2.46 -5.04
N ALA A 22 19.87 3.30 -5.97
CA ALA A 22 20.07 4.72 -5.71
C ALA A 22 18.74 5.45 -5.41
N ILE A 23 17.65 5.08 -6.10
CA ILE A 23 16.30 5.59 -5.82
C ILE A 23 15.89 5.22 -4.38
N VAL A 24 16.00 3.94 -4.02
CA VAL A 24 15.64 3.48 -2.67
C VAL A 24 16.51 4.13 -1.59
N LYS A 25 17.81 4.29 -1.84
CA LYS A 25 18.71 5.00 -0.92
C LYS A 25 18.28 6.44 -0.70
N ASN A 26 17.83 7.13 -1.74
CA ASN A 26 17.29 8.49 -1.61
C ASN A 26 16.02 8.53 -0.77
N ILE A 27 15.09 7.59 -1.01
CA ILE A 27 13.87 7.44 -0.20
C ILE A 27 14.21 7.21 1.27
N ARG A 28 15.13 6.27 1.56
CA ARG A 28 15.62 6.00 2.92
C ARG A 28 16.22 7.23 3.58
N ASN A 29 17.07 7.96 2.86
CA ASN A 29 17.70 9.16 3.41
C ASN A 29 16.69 10.26 3.77
N LYS A 30 15.63 10.41 2.97
CA LYS A 30 14.63 11.46 3.18
C LYS A 30 13.52 11.07 4.17
N PHE A 31 13.09 9.82 4.13
CA PHE A 31 11.85 9.37 4.78
C PHE A 31 12.04 8.14 5.67
N GLY A 32 13.25 7.58 5.77
CA GLY A 32 13.50 6.32 6.49
C GLY A 32 13.04 6.34 7.94
N THR A 33 13.22 7.44 8.67
CA THR A 33 12.70 7.58 10.04
C THR A 33 11.18 7.46 10.09
N LEU A 34 10.46 8.16 9.21
CA LEU A 34 9.00 8.09 9.13
C LEU A 34 8.52 6.70 8.71
N ILE A 35 9.15 6.09 7.70
CA ILE A 35 8.84 4.74 7.24
C ILE A 35 8.98 3.74 8.40
N ASN A 36 10.09 3.79 9.12
CA ASN A 36 10.35 2.90 10.24
C ASN A 36 9.35 3.12 11.39
N GLU A 37 9.01 4.37 11.69
CA GLU A 37 8.00 4.69 12.70
C GLU A 37 6.64 4.11 12.33
N GLU A 38 6.18 4.33 11.09
CA GLU A 38 4.86 3.83 10.66
C GLU A 38 4.82 2.30 10.62
N CYS A 39 5.87 1.63 10.12
CA CYS A 39 6.00 0.16 10.19
C CYS A 39 5.97 -0.38 11.62
N SER A 40 6.63 0.30 12.56
CA SER A 40 6.69 -0.12 13.97
C SER A 40 5.40 0.16 14.72
N SER A 41 4.61 1.15 14.29
CA SER A 41 3.31 1.49 14.88
C SER A 41 2.20 0.51 14.51
N GLY A 42 2.37 -0.23 13.42
CA GLY A 42 1.40 -1.18 12.89
C GLY A 42 1.32 -2.48 13.69
N ASN A 43 0.73 -3.50 13.05
CA ASN A 43 0.53 -4.83 13.65
C ASN A 43 1.77 -5.73 13.57
N GLY A 44 2.94 -5.18 13.23
CA GLY A 44 4.20 -5.91 13.09
C GLY A 44 4.38 -6.65 11.76
N ASN A 45 3.43 -6.53 10.83
CA ASN A 45 3.43 -7.31 9.59
C ASN A 45 4.04 -6.59 8.38
N LEU A 46 4.33 -5.30 8.48
CA LEU A 46 4.86 -4.49 7.39
C LEU A 46 6.35 -4.18 7.61
N GLU A 47 7.18 -4.74 6.74
CA GLU A 47 8.63 -4.50 6.75
C GLU A 47 8.97 -3.23 5.92
N PRO A 48 9.89 -2.36 6.37
CA PRO A 48 10.20 -1.07 5.71
C PRO A 48 10.52 -1.16 4.21
N TYR A 49 11.21 -2.21 3.77
CA TYR A 49 11.58 -2.39 2.36
C TYR A 49 10.36 -2.53 1.45
N LEU A 50 9.20 -2.95 1.96
CA LEU A 50 7.96 -3.02 1.16
C LEU A 50 7.45 -1.62 0.83
N LEU A 51 7.48 -0.69 1.79
CA LEU A 51 7.11 0.71 1.54
C LEU A 51 8.12 1.42 0.65
N GLU A 52 9.41 1.17 0.85
CA GLU A 52 10.45 1.72 0.00
C GLU A 52 10.31 1.24 -1.46
N SER A 53 10.02 -0.05 -1.66
CA SER A 53 9.73 -0.64 -2.97
C SER A 53 8.52 0.01 -3.61
N LEU A 54 7.44 0.19 -2.83
CA LEU A 54 6.22 0.87 -3.27
C LEU A 54 6.52 2.30 -3.72
N TYR A 55 7.18 3.10 -2.89
CA TYR A 55 7.46 4.51 -3.22
C TYR A 55 8.44 4.66 -4.38
N ALA A 56 9.37 3.72 -4.55
CA ALA A 56 10.25 3.72 -5.71
C ALA A 56 9.48 3.49 -7.02
N ILE A 57 8.46 2.61 -7.00
CA ILE A 57 7.61 2.32 -8.16
C ILE A 57 6.62 3.45 -8.42
N GLU A 58 5.95 3.95 -7.39
CA GLU A 58 4.83 4.88 -7.52
C GLU A 58 5.27 6.32 -7.80
N SER A 59 6.31 6.80 -7.12
CA SER A 59 6.69 8.23 -7.15
C SER A 59 8.17 8.47 -7.36
N LYS A 60 8.99 7.42 -7.39
CA LYS A 60 10.47 7.50 -7.32
C LYS A 60 10.94 8.34 -6.11
N GLY A 61 10.14 8.38 -5.03
CA GLY A 61 10.43 9.16 -3.84
C GLY A 61 10.10 10.66 -3.92
N ASP A 62 9.31 11.09 -4.90
CA ASP A 62 8.80 12.45 -4.98
C ASP A 62 7.52 12.62 -4.14
N PRO A 63 7.56 13.37 -3.01
CA PRO A 63 6.38 13.59 -2.18
C PRO A 63 5.32 14.48 -2.85
N ASN A 64 5.66 15.16 -3.96
CA ASN A 64 4.74 16.00 -4.71
C ASN A 64 4.22 15.34 -5.99
N ALA A 65 4.51 14.04 -6.20
CA ALA A 65 4.08 13.32 -7.38
C ALA A 65 2.55 13.36 -7.56
N VAL A 66 2.10 13.61 -8.79
CA VAL A 66 0.69 13.63 -9.18
C VAL A 66 0.52 12.83 -10.46
N ASN A 67 -0.40 11.86 -10.45
CA ASN A 67 -0.76 11.10 -11.64
C ASN A 67 -2.28 10.95 -11.73
N GLY A 68 -2.93 11.73 -12.60
CA GLY A 68 -4.40 11.76 -12.65
C GLY A 68 -5.00 12.17 -11.31
N SER A 69 -5.66 11.23 -10.63
CA SER A 69 -6.31 11.42 -9.34
C SER A 69 -5.51 10.89 -8.14
N THR A 70 -4.27 10.44 -8.33
CA THR A 70 -3.41 9.92 -7.25
C THR A 70 -2.29 10.89 -6.88
N TYR A 71 -1.92 10.90 -5.59
CA TYR A 71 -1.05 11.93 -5.03
C TYR A 71 -0.01 11.38 -4.04
N GLY A 72 1.15 12.04 -4.01
CA GLY A 72 2.21 11.83 -3.02
C GLY A 72 3.03 10.56 -3.24
N LEU A 73 3.78 10.16 -2.21
CA LEU A 73 4.77 9.07 -2.28
C LEU A 73 4.15 7.74 -2.70
N GLY A 74 3.03 7.37 -2.09
CA GLY A 74 2.31 6.12 -2.36
C GLY A 74 1.22 6.24 -3.42
N GLN A 75 1.09 7.39 -4.10
CA GLN A 75 0.09 7.59 -5.15
C GLN A 75 -1.33 7.12 -4.74
N LEU A 76 -1.81 7.64 -3.61
CA LEU A 76 -3.18 7.36 -3.16
C LEU A 76 -4.17 8.34 -3.81
N ASP A 77 -5.35 7.85 -4.20
CA ASP A 77 -6.49 8.72 -4.48
C ASP A 77 -7.23 9.09 -3.18
N THR A 78 -7.99 10.18 -3.22
CA THR A 78 -8.69 10.74 -2.05
C THR A 78 -9.79 9.83 -1.50
N ALA A 79 -10.42 9.00 -2.34
CA ALA A 79 -11.46 8.07 -1.91
C ALA A 79 -10.85 6.88 -1.18
N THR A 80 -9.84 6.24 -1.76
CA THR A 80 -9.07 5.19 -1.08
C THR A 80 -8.51 5.72 0.23
N ALA A 81 -7.84 6.88 0.21
CA ALA A 81 -7.27 7.50 1.40
C ALA A 81 -8.28 7.73 2.53
N SER A 82 -9.50 8.15 2.19
CA SER A 82 -10.57 8.40 3.15
C SER A 82 -11.11 7.12 3.82
N ASN A 83 -10.98 5.97 3.16
CA ASN A 83 -11.50 4.70 3.67
C ASN A 83 -10.48 3.85 4.43
N ILE A 84 -9.17 4.08 4.23
CA ILE A 84 -8.11 3.28 4.87
C ILE A 84 -8.31 3.15 6.40
N PRO A 85 -8.53 4.22 7.18
CA PRO A 85 -8.70 4.07 8.63
C PRO A 85 -9.91 3.20 9.02
N PHE A 86 -11.02 3.34 8.29
CA PHE A 86 -12.19 2.47 8.46
C PHE A 86 -11.89 1.01 8.11
N TRP A 87 -11.15 0.75 7.02
CA TRP A 87 -10.80 -0.60 6.60
C TRP A 87 -9.98 -1.34 7.67
N LEU A 88 -8.95 -0.70 8.24
CA LEU A 88 -8.15 -1.33 9.28
C LEU A 88 -8.96 -1.52 10.57
N LYS A 89 -9.74 -0.51 10.99
CA LYS A 89 -10.43 -0.54 12.29
C LYS A 89 -11.67 -1.42 12.30
N LYS A 90 -12.53 -1.33 11.28
CA LYS A 90 -13.86 -1.94 11.30
C LYS A 90 -13.97 -3.18 10.42
N ARG A 91 -13.28 -3.22 9.27
CA ARG A 91 -13.34 -4.37 8.37
C ARG A 91 -12.35 -5.45 8.74
N ALA A 92 -11.05 -5.14 8.73
CA ALA A 92 -10.01 -6.09 9.08
C ALA A 92 -9.85 -6.25 10.59
N LYS A 93 -10.17 -5.21 11.37
CA LYS A 93 -10.03 -5.19 12.85
C LYS A 93 -8.59 -5.47 13.31
N ILE A 94 -7.63 -4.94 12.55
CA ILE A 94 -6.18 -5.06 12.80
C ILE A 94 -5.52 -3.74 13.21
N MET A 95 -6.27 -2.64 13.25
CA MET A 95 -5.74 -1.33 13.66
C MET A 95 -5.23 -1.38 15.11
N THR A 96 -4.00 -0.93 15.33
CA THR A 96 -3.44 -0.77 16.67
C THR A 96 -3.86 0.55 17.32
N SER A 97 -3.76 0.65 18.65
CA SER A 97 -3.99 1.92 19.36
C SER A 97 -3.03 3.02 18.89
N SER A 98 -1.79 2.66 18.56
CA SER A 98 -0.78 3.59 18.05
C SER A 98 -1.19 4.17 16.69
N GLN A 99 -1.68 3.33 15.77
CA GLN A 99 -2.22 3.78 14.49
C GLN A 99 -3.46 4.68 14.66
N GLU A 100 -4.35 4.33 15.59
CA GLU A 100 -5.52 5.16 15.88
C GLU A 100 -5.13 6.56 16.41
N ASP A 101 -4.20 6.62 17.36
CA ASP A 101 -3.70 7.88 17.92
C ASP A 101 -2.94 8.70 16.88
N LYS A 102 -2.20 8.02 15.99
CA LYS A 102 -1.55 8.65 14.84
C LYS A 102 -2.56 9.34 13.91
N ILE A 103 -3.67 8.68 13.57
CA ILE A 103 -4.74 9.32 12.77
C ILE A 103 -5.29 10.56 13.47
N LYS A 104 -5.55 10.51 14.78
CA LYS A 104 -6.01 11.67 15.55
C LYS A 104 -4.99 12.82 15.52
N LYS A 105 -3.70 12.51 15.68
CA LYS A 105 -2.61 13.49 15.62
C LYS A 105 -2.51 14.16 14.24
N LEU A 106 -2.56 13.38 13.16
CA LEU A 106 -2.34 13.88 11.80
C LEU A 106 -3.54 14.63 11.21
N PHE A 107 -4.76 14.18 11.50
CA PHE A 107 -5.98 14.70 10.88
C PHE A 107 -6.82 15.57 11.83
N GLY A 108 -6.50 15.58 13.13
CA GLY A 108 -7.31 16.22 14.16
C GLY A 108 -8.52 15.36 14.55
N SER A 109 -8.93 15.42 15.81
CA SER A 109 -9.93 14.50 16.38
C SER A 109 -11.26 14.47 15.61
N ALA A 110 -11.76 15.63 15.16
CA ALA A 110 -13.03 15.71 14.45
C ALA A 110 -13.02 14.96 13.11
N LEU A 111 -11.97 15.12 12.30
CA LEU A 111 -11.83 14.42 11.02
C LEU A 111 -11.45 12.94 11.24
N ALA A 112 -10.57 12.65 12.20
CA ALA A 112 -10.22 11.29 12.58
C ALA A 112 -11.45 10.46 12.94
N ASP A 113 -12.36 11.00 13.74
CA ASP A 113 -13.63 10.33 14.10
C ASP A 113 -14.44 9.93 12.85
N CYS A 114 -14.45 10.80 11.84
CA CYS A 114 -15.16 10.57 10.59
C CYS A 114 -14.50 9.48 9.74
N LEU A 115 -13.17 9.46 9.67
CA LEU A 115 -12.41 8.44 8.94
C LEU A 115 -12.51 7.06 9.59
N LEU A 116 -12.49 7.01 10.93
CA LEU A 116 -12.47 5.76 11.70
C LEU A 116 -13.86 5.09 11.83
N ASN A 117 -14.94 5.85 11.68
CA ASN A 117 -16.30 5.39 11.98
C ASN A 117 -17.27 5.51 10.79
N LEU A 118 -16.76 5.35 9.56
CA LEU A 118 -17.64 5.15 8.40
C LEU A 118 -18.54 3.92 8.62
N LYS A 119 -19.76 3.96 8.08
CA LYS A 119 -20.73 2.84 8.22
C LYS A 119 -20.40 1.68 7.27
N TYR A 120 -19.98 2.01 6.06
CA TYR A 120 -19.55 1.10 5.00
C TYR A 120 -18.60 1.89 4.06
N ASP A 121 -18.02 1.22 3.05
CA ASP A 121 -17.12 1.88 2.11
C ASP A 121 -17.78 3.08 1.45
N ASN A 122 -17.10 4.23 1.46
CA ASN A 122 -17.58 5.47 0.85
C ASN A 122 -18.90 6.01 1.44
N ALA A 123 -19.34 5.51 2.60
CA ALA A 123 -20.58 5.93 3.24
C ALA A 123 -20.53 7.43 3.56
N PRO A 124 -21.59 8.22 3.29
CA PRO A 124 -21.65 9.61 3.74
C PRO A 124 -21.27 9.75 5.21
N SER A 125 -20.46 10.76 5.52
CA SER A 125 -19.93 11.02 6.86
C SER A 125 -20.49 12.34 7.40
N LYS A 126 -20.56 12.47 8.72
CA LYS A 126 -20.89 13.75 9.38
C LYS A 126 -19.94 14.88 8.94
N CYS A 127 -18.70 14.54 8.56
CA CYS A 127 -17.72 15.51 8.05
C CYS A 127 -17.88 15.84 6.55
N SER A 128 -18.65 15.06 5.80
CA SER A 128 -18.98 15.34 4.40
C SER A 128 -20.39 15.92 4.23
N GLY A 129 -21.12 16.16 5.32
CA GLY A 129 -22.53 16.56 5.28
C GLY A 129 -23.38 15.49 4.58
N ASN A 130 -24.22 15.92 3.63
CA ASN A 130 -25.03 15.01 2.81
C ASN A 130 -24.27 14.42 1.59
N ALA A 131 -23.00 14.80 1.38
CA ALA A 131 -22.19 14.24 0.29
C ALA A 131 -21.56 12.88 0.70
N PRO A 132 -21.31 11.96 -0.24
CA PRO A 132 -20.55 10.74 0.02
C PRO A 132 -19.17 11.03 0.63
N SER A 133 -18.67 10.21 1.55
CA SER A 133 -17.37 10.43 2.25
C SER A 133 -16.14 10.17 1.37
N ILE A 134 -16.29 10.19 0.05
CA ILE A 134 -15.25 9.80 -0.89
C ILE A 134 -14.05 10.76 -0.92
N ASN A 135 -14.09 11.90 -0.21
CA ASN A 135 -13.03 12.90 -0.27
C ASN A 135 -12.78 13.59 1.10
N LEU A 136 -12.93 12.85 2.20
CA LEU A 136 -12.62 13.38 3.54
C LEU A 136 -11.13 13.73 3.67
N VAL A 137 -10.27 12.89 3.11
CA VAL A 137 -8.86 13.21 2.88
C VAL A 137 -8.76 13.96 1.55
N THR A 138 -8.11 15.12 1.57
CA THR A 138 -7.96 16.00 0.40
C THR A 138 -6.61 15.80 -0.30
N ARG A 139 -6.50 16.27 -1.55
CA ARG A 139 -5.22 16.35 -2.28
C ARG A 139 -4.12 17.02 -1.45
N ALA A 140 -4.41 18.15 -0.82
CA ALA A 140 -3.43 18.88 -0.01
C ALA A 140 -2.91 18.03 1.16
N MET A 141 -3.78 17.21 1.76
CA MET A 141 -3.37 16.27 2.80
C MET A 141 -2.50 15.14 2.24
N LEU A 142 -2.77 14.65 1.04
CA LEU A 142 -1.99 13.59 0.41
C LEU A 142 -0.64 14.05 -0.15
N LEU A 143 -0.47 15.34 -0.43
CA LEU A 143 0.85 15.93 -0.76
C LEU A 143 1.70 16.21 0.49
N ASN A 144 1.15 16.02 1.70
CA ASN A 144 1.95 16.02 2.92
C ASN A 144 2.59 14.63 3.10
N PRO A 145 3.93 14.52 3.17
CA PRO A 145 4.62 13.24 3.19
C PRO A 145 4.32 12.41 4.44
N GLU A 146 4.18 13.03 5.63
CA GLU A 146 3.87 12.30 6.87
C GLU A 146 2.49 11.65 6.78
N LYS A 147 1.48 12.39 6.30
CA LYS A 147 0.12 11.86 6.10
C LYS A 147 0.07 10.79 5.02
N ASN A 148 0.77 10.99 3.91
CA ASN A 148 0.80 10.04 2.81
C ASN A 148 1.47 8.73 3.24
N ILE A 149 2.62 8.80 3.93
CA ILE A 149 3.34 7.62 4.42
C ILE A 149 2.49 6.85 5.44
N ALA A 150 1.87 7.54 6.41
CA ALA A 150 1.02 6.88 7.41
C ALA A 150 -0.17 6.15 6.75
N LEU A 151 -0.85 6.79 5.80
CA LEU A 151 -1.96 6.15 5.08
C LEU A 151 -1.49 5.01 4.18
N SER A 152 -0.36 5.15 3.48
CA SER A 152 0.20 4.08 2.65
C SER A 152 0.63 2.88 3.49
N ALA A 153 1.25 3.11 4.65
CA ALA A 153 1.62 2.06 5.61
C ALA A 153 0.39 1.30 6.10
N MET A 154 -0.63 2.02 6.56
CA MET A 154 -1.90 1.40 6.97
C MET A 154 -2.55 0.63 5.82
N TYR A 155 -2.55 1.17 4.60
CA TYR A 155 -3.14 0.46 3.46
C TYR A 155 -2.39 -0.82 3.16
N MET A 156 -1.06 -0.79 3.20
CA MET A 156 -0.23 -1.98 3.04
C MET A 156 -0.50 -3.01 4.14
N ASP A 157 -0.64 -2.61 5.41
CA ASP A 157 -1.06 -3.51 6.50
C ASP A 157 -2.39 -4.20 6.20
N TYR A 158 -3.39 -3.43 5.75
CA TYR A 158 -4.70 -3.96 5.36
C TYR A 158 -4.59 -4.99 4.23
N LEU A 159 -3.79 -4.69 3.21
CA LEU A 159 -3.65 -5.59 2.07
C LEU A 159 -2.79 -6.81 2.39
N ILE A 160 -1.75 -6.68 3.22
CA ILE A 160 -0.96 -7.82 3.69
C ILE A 160 -1.88 -8.76 4.44
N ASP A 161 -2.65 -8.28 5.41
CA ASP A 161 -3.63 -9.10 6.15
C ASP A 161 -4.61 -9.81 5.19
N LYS A 162 -5.19 -9.06 4.25
CA LYS A 162 -6.15 -9.57 3.26
C LYS A 162 -5.58 -10.65 2.32
N TYR A 163 -4.31 -10.55 1.95
CA TYR A 163 -3.67 -11.43 0.97
C TYR A 163 -2.65 -12.38 1.58
N SER A 164 -2.72 -12.61 2.89
CA SER A 164 -1.87 -13.59 3.58
C SER A 164 -2.67 -14.80 4.04
N PHE A 165 -1.97 -15.89 4.30
CA PHE A 165 -2.54 -17.03 5.01
C PHE A 165 -2.23 -16.92 6.51
N GLY A 166 -3.21 -17.31 7.34
CA GLY A 166 -3.01 -17.47 8.78
C GLY A 166 -2.77 -16.18 9.58
N GLY A 167 -3.07 -15.00 9.03
CA GLY A 167 -2.95 -13.73 9.74
C GLY A 167 -3.91 -13.66 10.93
N THR A 168 -3.36 -13.57 12.14
CA THR A 168 -4.09 -13.15 13.35
C THR A 168 -3.22 -12.15 14.10
N SER A 169 -3.77 -11.42 15.08
CA SER A 169 -3.00 -10.50 15.94
C SER A 169 -1.87 -11.18 16.75
N VAL A 170 -1.76 -12.51 16.70
CA VAL A 170 -0.81 -13.31 17.50
C VAL A 170 0.23 -14.00 16.61
N THR A 171 -0.05 -14.21 15.32
CA THR A 171 0.85 -14.92 14.40
C THR A 171 1.16 -14.05 13.19
N PRO A 172 2.45 -13.76 12.90
CA PRO A 172 2.82 -13.04 11.70
C PRO A 172 2.26 -13.74 10.44
N PRO A 173 1.79 -12.98 9.43
CA PRO A 173 1.28 -13.55 8.21
C PRO A 173 2.36 -14.37 7.51
N THR A 174 1.95 -15.53 7.01
CA THR A 174 2.81 -16.40 6.20
C THR A 174 2.22 -16.53 4.80
N GLY A 175 3.08 -16.74 3.81
CA GLY A 175 2.66 -16.90 2.41
C GLY A 175 1.93 -15.67 1.85
N VAL A 176 2.48 -14.48 2.06
CA VAL A 176 1.89 -13.23 1.57
C VAL A 176 1.86 -13.25 0.03
N ARG A 177 0.65 -13.16 -0.55
CA ARG A 177 0.43 -13.08 -2.00
C ARG A 177 0.64 -11.66 -2.50
N LEU A 178 1.90 -11.23 -2.52
CA LEU A 178 2.29 -9.89 -2.99
C LEU A 178 1.84 -9.62 -4.43
N ASP A 179 1.77 -10.64 -5.28
CA ASP A 179 1.21 -10.52 -6.62
C ASP A 179 -0.25 -10.04 -6.59
N LYS A 180 -1.10 -10.60 -5.73
CA LYS A 180 -2.50 -10.18 -5.58
C LYS A 180 -2.63 -8.84 -4.85
N LEU A 181 -1.78 -8.60 -3.86
CA LEU A 181 -1.69 -7.32 -3.15
C LEU A 181 -1.41 -6.19 -4.14
N ILE A 182 -0.43 -6.37 -5.03
CA ILE A 182 -0.04 -5.35 -6.01
C ILE A 182 -1.13 -5.14 -7.05
N VAL A 183 -1.85 -6.19 -7.47
CA VAL A 183 -3.06 -6.01 -8.29
C VAL A 183 -4.09 -5.14 -7.58
N HIS A 184 -4.33 -5.37 -6.28
CA HIS A 184 -5.25 -4.53 -5.51
C HIS A 184 -4.76 -3.09 -5.44
N TYR A 185 -3.50 -2.87 -5.06
CA TYR A 185 -2.94 -1.54 -4.91
C TYR A 185 -3.03 -0.74 -6.22
N ASN A 186 -2.59 -1.33 -7.33
CA ASN A 186 -2.50 -0.64 -8.62
C ASN A 186 -3.83 -0.56 -9.38
N ALA A 187 -4.63 -1.63 -9.37
CA ALA A 187 -5.84 -1.73 -10.19
C ALA A 187 -7.15 -1.63 -9.39
N GLY A 188 -7.06 -1.49 -8.06
CA GLY A 188 -8.19 -1.38 -7.14
C GLY A 188 -8.88 -2.72 -6.82
N GLN A 189 -9.69 -2.70 -5.75
CA GLN A 189 -10.40 -3.88 -5.23
C GLN A 189 -11.26 -4.58 -6.30
N GLY A 190 -11.94 -3.81 -7.16
CA GLY A 190 -12.84 -4.37 -8.17
C GLY A 190 -12.13 -5.24 -9.20
N ASN A 191 -10.89 -4.92 -9.55
CA ASN A 191 -10.08 -5.74 -10.45
C ASN A 191 -9.38 -6.88 -9.70
N ALA A 192 -8.88 -6.63 -8.49
CA ALA A 192 -8.29 -7.70 -7.68
C ALA A 192 -9.28 -8.81 -7.33
N ALA A 193 -10.57 -8.49 -7.16
CA ALA A 193 -11.62 -9.47 -6.91
C ALA A 193 -11.89 -10.41 -8.11
N LYS A 194 -11.50 -10.01 -9.34
CA LYS A 194 -11.64 -10.84 -10.54
C LYS A 194 -10.53 -11.88 -10.70
N VAL A 195 -9.41 -11.70 -9.99
CA VAL A 195 -8.26 -12.63 -10.07
C VAL A 195 -8.66 -13.97 -9.43
N PRO A 196 -8.55 -15.10 -10.16
CA PRO A 196 -8.91 -16.41 -9.60
C PRO A 196 -8.04 -16.77 -8.39
N GLN A 197 -8.68 -17.34 -7.34
CA GLN A 197 -8.02 -17.53 -6.06
C GLN A 197 -6.89 -18.58 -6.08
N GLY A 198 -7.03 -19.63 -6.88
CA GLY A 198 -6.10 -20.76 -6.92
C GLY A 198 -4.85 -20.58 -7.79
N LEU A 199 -4.65 -19.42 -8.43
CA LEU A 199 -3.49 -19.20 -9.29
C LEU A 199 -2.21 -19.10 -8.48
N THR A 200 -1.10 -19.63 -9.02
CA THR A 200 0.26 -19.34 -8.54
C THR A 200 0.62 -17.87 -8.79
N PRO A 201 1.67 -17.31 -8.16
CA PRO A 201 2.13 -15.95 -8.46
C PRO A 201 2.50 -15.72 -9.94
N THR A 202 3.14 -16.72 -10.57
CA THR A 202 3.47 -16.67 -12.00
C THR A 202 2.20 -16.67 -12.86
N ASP A 203 1.24 -17.56 -12.58
CA ASP A 203 -0.02 -17.61 -13.32
C ASP A 203 -0.88 -16.37 -13.10
N THR A 204 -0.84 -15.80 -11.90
CA THR A 204 -1.52 -14.54 -11.58
C THR A 204 -0.96 -13.41 -12.45
N THR A 205 0.36 -13.29 -12.54
CA THR A 205 1.02 -12.28 -13.39
C THR A 205 0.60 -12.43 -14.85
N ASN A 206 0.61 -13.66 -15.38
CA ASN A 206 0.19 -13.95 -16.75
C ASN A 206 -1.30 -13.65 -16.98
N TRP A 207 -2.16 -14.03 -16.03
CA TRP A 207 -3.59 -13.78 -16.12
C TRP A 207 -3.89 -12.29 -16.09
N VAL A 208 -3.27 -11.53 -15.19
CA VAL A 208 -3.40 -10.06 -15.11
C VAL A 208 -2.99 -9.41 -16.42
N LYS A 209 -1.87 -9.84 -17.01
CA LYS A 209 -1.40 -9.34 -18.31
C LYS A 209 -2.43 -9.56 -19.42
N GLN A 210 -3.04 -10.75 -19.46
CA GLN A 210 -3.97 -11.15 -20.52
C GLN A 210 -5.40 -10.62 -20.33
N LYS A 211 -5.85 -10.45 -19.08
CA LYS A 211 -7.27 -10.23 -18.75
C LYS A 211 -7.56 -8.88 -18.08
N LEU A 212 -6.55 -8.21 -17.55
CA LEU A 212 -6.72 -6.90 -16.90
C LEU A 212 -5.91 -5.81 -17.62
N SER A 213 -4.59 -5.82 -17.48
CA SER A 213 -3.71 -4.78 -18.01
C SER A 213 -2.25 -5.22 -17.96
N ILE A 214 -1.51 -4.89 -19.02
CA ILE A 214 -0.06 -5.04 -19.06
C ILE A 214 0.61 -4.20 -17.96
N THR A 215 0.11 -2.98 -17.71
CA THR A 215 0.65 -2.08 -16.69
C THR A 215 0.60 -2.73 -15.31
N THR A 216 -0.52 -3.35 -14.94
CA THR A 216 -0.66 -4.01 -13.64
C THR A 216 0.22 -5.25 -13.54
N SER A 217 0.38 -6.03 -14.62
CA SER A 217 1.33 -7.14 -14.62
C SER A 217 2.78 -6.68 -14.49
N ASP A 218 3.13 -5.56 -15.12
CA ASP A 218 4.46 -4.95 -15.01
C ASP A 218 4.70 -4.45 -13.58
N TYR A 219 3.68 -3.91 -12.91
CA TYR A 219 3.78 -3.53 -11.50
C TYR A 219 4.13 -4.73 -10.60
N ILE A 220 3.53 -5.91 -10.83
CA ILE A 220 3.89 -7.13 -10.10
C ILE A 220 5.38 -7.45 -10.33
N LEU A 221 5.85 -7.41 -11.58
CA LEU A 221 7.24 -7.72 -11.91
C LEU A 221 8.23 -6.67 -11.39
N LYS A 222 7.86 -5.38 -11.37
CA LYS A 222 8.67 -4.32 -10.77
C LYS A 222 8.85 -4.53 -9.27
N PHE A 223 7.84 -5.06 -8.59
CA PHE A 223 7.84 -5.26 -7.15
C PHE A 223 8.55 -6.55 -6.75
N ILE A 224 8.06 -7.72 -7.23
CA ILE A 224 8.52 -9.07 -6.82
C ILE A 224 9.17 -9.89 -7.95
N GLY A 225 9.36 -9.30 -9.13
CA GLY A 225 10.11 -9.95 -10.21
C GLY A 225 11.59 -10.06 -9.90
N LYS A 226 12.31 -10.85 -10.70
CA LYS A 226 13.77 -10.88 -10.66
C LYS A 226 14.29 -9.49 -11.03
N ASN A 227 15.23 -8.98 -10.25
CA ASN A 227 15.70 -7.60 -10.23
C ASN A 227 14.62 -6.56 -9.86
N GLY A 228 13.45 -6.99 -9.41
CA GLY A 228 12.44 -6.11 -8.81
C GLY A 228 12.91 -5.54 -7.48
N PHE A 229 12.20 -4.54 -6.97
CA PHE A 229 12.62 -3.82 -5.77
C PHE A 229 12.71 -4.73 -4.53
N VAL A 230 11.79 -5.67 -4.34
CA VAL A 230 11.89 -6.62 -3.21
C VAL A 230 13.08 -7.55 -3.36
N ASP A 231 13.36 -8.06 -4.56
CA ASP A 231 14.53 -8.90 -4.83
C ASP A 231 15.82 -8.13 -4.51
N ILE A 232 16.03 -6.95 -5.11
CA ILE A 232 17.31 -6.23 -4.96
C ILE A 232 17.58 -5.73 -3.54
N LEU A 233 16.54 -5.55 -2.71
CA LEU A 233 16.69 -5.12 -1.31
C LEU A 233 16.90 -6.28 -0.33
N ASN A 234 16.72 -7.53 -0.77
CA ASN A 234 16.89 -8.75 0.05
C ASN A 234 18.01 -9.66 -0.45
N ARG A 235 18.90 -9.16 -1.32
CA ARG A 235 20.10 -9.86 -1.78
C ARG A 235 21.23 -9.86 -0.77
#